data_AF-A0A2L2NV00-F1
#
_entry.id   AF-A0A2L2NV00-F1
#
_cell.length_a   1.000
_cell.length_b   1.000
_cell.length_c   1.000
_cell.angle_alpha   90.00
_cell.angle_beta   90.00
_cell.angle_gamma   90.00
#
_symmetry.space_group_name_H-M   'P 1'
#
loop_
_entity.id
_entity.type
_entity.pdbx_description
1 polymer ?
#
loop_
_entity_poly.entity_id
_entity_poly.type
_entity_poly.pdbx_seq_one_letter_code
_entity_poly.pdbx_strand_id
1 'polypeptide(L)'
;MPSQKPEKIDFNTEYPCPCRRRGQLIPITLTEAFGCDRCQQIFVVEDNGHVLEQLSTTYPYKRAWRWMGNSWHVVHPRLGESYLPIALGIIFVLVIIWLPLALRLANGSSIIAWAIVAVLLAILPALMVWLTYRR
;
A
#
# COMPACT_ATOMS: atom_id res chain seq x y z
N MET A 1 4.34 31.40 -5.69
CA MET A 1 4.80 30.32 -4.79
C MET A 1 5.95 29.63 -5.49
N PRO A 2 7.19 29.60 -4.95
CA PRO A 2 8.28 28.95 -5.63
C PRO A 2 7.98 27.46 -5.73
N SER A 3 8.01 26.93 -6.95
CA SER A 3 7.87 25.52 -7.24
C SER A 3 9.10 24.81 -6.67
N GLN A 4 9.01 24.34 -5.43
CA GLN A 4 10.09 23.56 -4.81
C GLN A 4 10.14 22.21 -5.53
N LYS A 5 11.05 22.13 -6.50
CA LYS A 5 11.29 20.91 -7.25
C LYS A 5 11.86 19.87 -6.26
N PRO A 6 11.34 18.64 -6.24
CA PRO A 6 11.88 17.61 -5.38
C PRO A 6 13.36 17.39 -5.71
N GLU A 7 14.18 17.40 -4.67
CA GLU A 7 15.62 17.22 -4.79
C GLU A 7 15.96 15.74 -4.63
N LYS A 8 16.96 15.27 -5.38
CA LYS A 8 17.44 13.90 -5.30
C LYS A 8 18.13 13.70 -3.94
N ILE A 9 17.80 12.61 -3.26
CA ILE A 9 18.42 12.25 -1.99
C ILE A 9 19.84 11.76 -2.28
N ASP A 10 20.84 12.41 -1.68
CA ASP A 10 22.25 12.05 -1.80
C ASP A 10 22.73 11.33 -0.54
N PHE A 11 23.32 10.15 -0.70
CA PHE A 11 23.88 9.35 0.40
C PHE A 11 25.07 10.01 1.10
N ASN A 12 25.72 10.99 0.47
CA ASN A 12 26.80 11.75 1.10
C ASN A 12 26.32 12.93 1.95
N THR A 13 25.02 13.23 1.91
CA THR A 13 24.44 14.36 2.64
C THR A 13 23.82 13.90 3.96
N GLU A 14 24.08 14.64 5.04
CA GLU A 14 23.42 14.43 6.32
C GLU A 14 21.99 14.99 6.29
N TYR A 15 21.01 14.13 6.48
CA TYR A 15 19.60 14.53 6.56
C TYR A 15 19.05 14.38 7.97
N PRO A 16 18.16 15.28 8.43
CA PRO A 16 17.48 15.12 9.72
C PRO A 16 16.49 13.95 9.68
N CYS A 17 16.24 13.30 10.81
CA CYS A 17 15.28 12.21 10.89
C CYS A 17 13.83 12.71 10.69
N PRO A 18 13.02 12.06 9.83
CA PRO A 18 11.60 12.41 9.66
C PRO A 18 10.72 12.07 10.87
N CYS A 19 11.20 11.24 11.81
CA CYS A 19 10.42 10.76 12.96
C CYS A 19 10.29 11.78 14.12
N ARG A 20 10.54 13.08 13.89
CA ARG A 20 10.56 14.18 14.88
C ARG A 20 11.55 14.06 16.04
N ARG A 21 12.13 12.89 16.28
CA ARG A 21 13.26 12.74 17.22
C ARG A 21 14.46 13.45 16.59
N ARG A 22 15.20 14.25 17.36
CA ARG A 22 16.41 14.98 16.94
C ARG A 22 17.58 14.02 16.60
N GLY A 23 17.36 13.16 15.62
CA GLY A 23 18.34 12.23 15.07
C GLY A 23 18.70 12.61 13.65
N GLN A 24 19.74 11.98 13.14
CA GLN A 24 20.23 12.13 11.77
C GLN A 24 20.13 10.79 11.04
N LEU A 25 19.95 10.88 9.73
CA LEU A 25 19.99 9.74 8.83
C LEU A 25 21.44 9.49 8.46
N ILE A 26 21.91 8.28 8.76
CA ILE A 26 23.26 7.80 8.47
C ILE A 26 23.15 6.80 7.32
N PRO A 27 23.93 6.95 6.24
CA PRO A 27 23.91 6.00 5.14
C PRO A 27 24.44 4.63 5.61
N ILE A 28 23.75 3.56 5.22
CA ILE A 28 24.21 2.20 5.44
C ILE A 28 25.08 1.81 4.25
N THR A 29 26.39 1.68 4.49
CA THR A 29 27.35 1.37 3.43
C THR A 29 26.94 0.11 2.66
N LEU A 30 27.12 0.13 1.34
CA LEU A 30 26.76 -0.95 0.41
C LEU A 30 25.26 -1.21 0.23
N THR A 31 24.39 -0.31 0.71
CA THR A 31 22.94 -0.37 0.45
C THR A 31 22.40 1.01 0.11
N GLU A 32 21.33 1.07 -0.69
CA GLU A 32 20.60 2.31 -0.97
C GLU A 32 19.63 2.65 0.18
N ALA A 33 20.14 2.59 1.42
CA ALA A 33 19.36 2.75 2.64
C ALA A 33 20.05 3.65 3.67
N PHE A 34 19.23 4.31 4.48
CA PHE A 34 19.61 5.12 5.62
C PHE A 34 19.11 4.49 6.92
N GLY A 35 19.95 4.48 7.95
CA GLY A 35 19.55 4.19 9.32
C GLY A 35 19.48 5.48 10.13
N CYS A 36 18.50 5.62 11.02
CA CYS A 36 18.52 6.72 11.99
C CYS A 36 19.27 6.32 13.27
N ASP A 37 20.23 7.15 13.68
CA ASP A 37 21.03 7.01 14.91
C ASP A 37 20.19 6.92 16.20
N ARG A 38 19.05 7.62 16.27
CA ARG A 38 18.16 7.68 17.44
C ARG A 38 16.96 6.76 17.35
N CYS A 39 16.40 6.61 16.16
CA CYS A 39 15.15 5.86 15.97
C CYS A 39 15.39 4.38 15.66
N GLN A 40 16.61 4.01 15.26
CA GLN A 40 16.97 2.65 14.81
C GLN A 40 16.01 2.10 13.75
N GLN A 41 15.38 3.00 12.98
CA GLN A 41 14.54 2.64 11.84
C GLN A 41 15.39 2.72 10.58
N ILE A 42 15.15 1.77 9.68
CA ILE A 42 15.78 1.73 8.35
C ILE A 42 14.82 2.37 7.36
N PHE A 43 15.38 3.23 6.52
CA PHE A 43 14.71 3.91 5.44
C PHE A 43 15.41 3.55 4.14
N VAL A 44 14.67 3.17 3.13
CA VAL A 44 15.20 2.82 1.80
C VAL A 44 14.88 3.96 0.85
N VAL A 45 15.84 4.33 0.02
CA VAL A 45 15.58 5.28 -1.07
C VAL A 45 14.96 4.50 -2.23
N GLU A 46 13.81 4.95 -2.72
CA GLU A 46 13.16 4.36 -3.89
C GLU A 46 14.03 4.55 -5.14
N ASP A 47 13.91 3.68 -6.16
CA ASP A 47 14.73 3.72 -7.39
C ASP A 47 14.74 5.08 -8.10
N ASN A 48 13.66 5.85 -7.93
CA ASN A 48 13.56 7.20 -8.47
C ASN A 48 14.56 8.17 -7.81
N GLY A 49 15.08 7.88 -6.62
CA GLY A 49 16.04 8.67 -5.87
C GLY A 49 15.46 9.90 -5.15
N HIS A 50 14.13 10.07 -5.13
CA HIS A 50 13.48 11.28 -4.59
C HIS A 50 12.58 10.97 -3.38
N VAL A 51 12.34 9.69 -3.13
CA VAL A 51 11.43 9.23 -2.08
C VAL A 51 12.19 8.33 -1.12
N LEU A 52 12.01 8.59 0.15
CA LEU A 52 12.52 7.82 1.27
C LEU A 52 11.36 6.99 1.84
N GLU A 53 11.40 5.68 1.71
CA GLU A 53 10.42 4.75 2.27
C GLU A 53 10.91 4.15 3.58
N GLN A 54 10.05 4.06 4.60
CA GLN A 54 10.38 3.33 5.82
C GLN A 54 10.24 1.81 5.61
N LEU A 55 11.31 1.07 5.92
CA LEU A 55 11.30 -0.38 5.96
C LEU A 55 10.64 -0.85 7.27
N SER A 56 9.31 -0.79 7.32
CA SER A 56 8.53 -1.31 8.45
C SER A 56 8.31 -2.81 8.29
N THR A 57 8.46 -3.58 9.38
CA THR A 57 8.12 -5.01 9.43
C THR A 57 6.61 -5.27 9.36
N THR A 58 5.78 -4.23 9.53
CA THR A 58 4.32 -4.33 9.46
C THR A 58 3.82 -3.78 8.12
N TYR A 59 3.66 -4.67 7.14
CA TYR A 59 2.85 -4.44 5.94
C TYR A 59 1.37 -4.29 6.39
N PRO A 60 0.56 -3.31 5.91
CA PRO A 60 0.54 -2.71 4.58
C PRO A 60 0.69 -1.17 4.53
N TYR A 61 1.03 -0.51 5.63
CA TYR A 61 1.11 0.95 5.70
C TYR A 61 2.56 1.42 5.73
N LYS A 62 3.26 1.29 4.60
CA LYS A 62 4.56 1.93 4.41
C LYS A 62 4.38 3.43 4.41
N ARG A 63 5.20 4.14 5.18
CA ARG A 63 5.27 5.60 5.14
C ARG A 63 6.41 5.99 4.21
N ALA A 64 6.12 6.92 3.32
CA ALA A 64 7.10 7.50 2.41
C ALA A 64 7.24 9.00 2.70
N TRP A 65 8.44 9.52 2.51
CA TRP A 65 8.73 10.95 2.62
C TRP A 65 9.50 11.40 1.39
N ARG A 66 9.35 12.67 1.04
CA ARG A 66 10.09 13.31 -0.05
C ARG A 66 10.86 14.48 0.52
N TRP A 67 12.11 14.61 0.08
CA TRP A 67 12.95 15.73 0.46
C TRP A 67 12.63 16.94 -0.42
N MET A 68 12.32 18.07 0.22
CA MET A 68 11.98 19.34 -0.45
C MET A 68 13.11 20.39 -0.29
N GLY A 69 14.33 19.96 0.02
CA GLY A 69 15.50 20.84 0.22
C GLY A 69 15.70 21.30 1.66
N ASN A 70 14.62 21.52 2.43
CA ASN A 70 14.72 21.98 3.82
C ASN A 70 13.92 21.12 4.82
N SER A 71 12.95 20.34 4.34
CA SER A 71 12.10 19.54 5.22
C SER A 71 11.57 18.30 4.50
N TRP A 72 11.19 17.32 5.31
CA TRP A 72 10.50 16.12 4.85
C TRP A 72 9.02 16.37 4.66
N HIS A 73 8.53 16.08 3.45
CA HIS A 73 7.11 16.06 3.18
C HIS A 73 6.60 14.62 3.13
N VAL A 74 5.52 14.33 3.85
CA VAL A 74 4.90 12.99 3.82
C VAL A 74 4.33 12.75 2.44
N VAL A 75 4.74 11.65 1.81
CA VAL A 75 4.13 11.10 0.61
C VAL A 75 3.22 9.98 1.07
N HIS A 76 1.93 10.16 0.86
CA HIS A 76 0.99 9.09 1.10
C HIS A 76 1.20 8.04 0.00
N PRO A 77 1.38 6.76 0.34
CA PRO A 77 1.40 5.72 -0.68
C PRO A 77 0.12 5.87 -1.50
N ARG A 78 0.25 5.88 -2.83
CA ARG A 78 -0.91 5.99 -3.71
C ARG A 78 -1.88 4.89 -3.30
N LEU A 79 -3.13 5.28 -3.02
CA LEU A 79 -4.24 4.37 -2.73
C LEU A 79 -4.42 3.21 -3.75
N GLY A 80 -3.68 3.21 -4.87
CA GLY A 80 -3.68 2.15 -5.88
C GLY A 80 -3.12 0.79 -5.45
N GLU A 81 -2.31 0.69 -4.39
CA GLU A 81 -1.93 -0.62 -3.79
C GLU A 81 -2.98 -1.16 -2.81
N SER A 82 -4.06 -0.41 -2.59
CA SER A 82 -5.18 -0.85 -1.78
C SER A 82 -6.01 -1.84 -2.61
N TYR A 83 -5.57 -3.09 -2.70
CA TYR A 83 -6.38 -4.18 -3.23
C TYR A 83 -7.68 -4.36 -2.43
N LEU A 84 -7.71 -3.91 -1.17
CA LEU A 84 -8.87 -3.99 -0.28
C LEU A 84 -10.12 -3.26 -0.80
N PRO A 85 -10.11 -1.94 -1.10
CA PRO A 85 -11.28 -1.24 -1.64
C PRO A 85 -11.70 -1.77 -3.02
N ILE A 86 -10.77 -2.20 -3.86
CA ILE A 86 -11.09 -2.78 -5.18
C ILE A 86 -11.76 -4.15 -4.99
N ALA A 87 -11.23 -5.01 -4.12
CA ALA A 87 -11.82 -6.30 -3.79
C ALA A 87 -13.20 -6.15 -3.14
N LEU A 88 -13.35 -5.21 -2.20
CA LEU A 88 -14.64 -4.89 -1.59
C LEU A 88 -15.64 -4.39 -2.62
N GLY A 89 -15.21 -3.55 -3.57
CA GLY A 89 -16.04 -3.10 -4.69
C GLY A 89 -16.51 -4.26 -5.56
N ILE A 90 -15.63 -5.19 -5.91
CA ILE A 90 -15.97 -6.38 -6.70
C ILE A 90 -16.97 -7.27 -5.95
N ILE A 91 -16.76 -7.51 -4.66
CA ILE A 91 -17.69 -8.29 -3.82
C ILE A 91 -19.06 -7.60 -3.77
N PHE A 92 -19.11 -6.28 -3.55
CA PHE A 92 -20.36 -5.53 -3.53
C PHE A 92 -21.11 -5.61 -4.86
N VAL A 93 -20.42 -5.46 -5.98
CA VAL A 93 -21.00 -5.58 -7.33
C VAL A 93 -21.55 -6.98 -7.55
N LEU A 94 -20.80 -8.02 -7.16
CA LEU A 94 -21.26 -9.41 -7.24
C LEU A 94 -22.53 -9.62 -6.42
N VAL A 95 -22.56 -9.18 -5.16
CA VAL A 95 -23.73 -9.31 -4.29
C VAL A 95 -24.94 -8.54 -4.84
N ILE A 96 -24.75 -7.31 -5.31
CA ILE A 96 -25.83 -6.47 -5.86
C ILE A 96 -26.40 -7.05 -7.16
N ILE A 97 -25.60 -7.73 -7.98
CA ILE A 97 -26.08 -8.34 -9.23
C ILE A 97 -26.71 -9.71 -8.96
N TRP A 98 -26.07 -10.53 -8.13
CA TRP A 98 -26.52 -11.90 -7.86
C TRP A 98 -27.76 -11.96 -6.99
N LEU A 99 -27.91 -11.09 -6.00
CA LEU A 99 -29.06 -11.10 -5.09
C LEU A 99 -30.41 -10.90 -5.82
N PRO A 100 -30.60 -9.87 -6.67
CA PRO A 100 -31.83 -9.70 -7.43
C PRO A 100 -32.00 -10.76 -8.52
N LEU A 101 -30.92 -11.28 -9.11
CA LEU A 101 -31.00 -12.35 -10.11
C LEU A 101 -31.46 -13.67 -9.48
N ALA A 102 -30.91 -14.03 -8.32
CA ALA A 102 -31.33 -15.19 -7.54
C ALA A 102 -32.79 -15.06 -7.08
N LEU A 103 -33.22 -13.87 -6.63
CA LEU A 103 -34.61 -13.61 -6.24
C LEU A 103 -35.58 -13.69 -7.44
N ARG A 104 -35.17 -13.25 -8.63
CA ARG A 104 -36.01 -13.35 -9.85
C ARG A 104 -36.08 -14.78 -10.40
N LEU A 105 -34.99 -15.55 -10.34
CA LEU A 105 -34.94 -16.94 -10.82
C LEU A 105 -35.45 -17.97 -9.78
N ALA A 106 -35.63 -17.57 -8.52
CA ALA A 106 -36.22 -18.41 -7.48
C ALA A 106 -37.66 -18.88 -7.80
N ASN A 107 -38.29 -18.33 -8.83
CA ASN A 107 -39.58 -18.80 -9.33
C ASN A 107 -39.54 -20.13 -10.10
N GLY A 108 -38.38 -20.75 -10.34
CA GLY A 108 -38.31 -22.01 -11.10
C GLY A 108 -37.16 -22.94 -10.72
N SER A 109 -37.41 -23.87 -9.79
CA SER A 109 -36.76 -25.18 -9.52
C SER A 109 -35.23 -25.33 -9.51
N SER A 110 -34.45 -24.33 -9.88
CA SER A 110 -32.99 -24.40 -10.13
C SER A 110 -32.19 -23.58 -9.10
N ILE A 111 -32.80 -23.30 -7.95
CA ILE A 111 -32.25 -22.48 -6.85
C ILE A 111 -30.89 -23.01 -6.38
N ILE A 112 -30.75 -24.33 -6.26
CA ILE A 112 -29.56 -24.98 -5.70
C ILE A 112 -28.36 -24.85 -6.65
N ALA A 113 -28.58 -25.02 -7.96
CA ALA A 113 -27.51 -24.90 -8.96
C ALA A 113 -26.95 -23.47 -9.01
N TRP A 114 -27.83 -22.47 -8.95
CA TRP A 114 -27.41 -21.07 -8.94
C TRP A 114 -26.75 -20.67 -7.62
N ALA A 115 -27.22 -21.19 -6.48
CA ALA A 115 -26.55 -20.97 -5.19
C ALA A 115 -25.09 -21.48 -5.20
N ILE A 116 -24.84 -22.65 -5.80
CA ILE A 116 -23.48 -23.22 -5.93
C ILE A 116 -22.59 -22.32 -6.80
N VAL A 117 -23.10 -21.83 -7.93
CA VAL A 117 -22.34 -20.93 -8.81
C VAL A 117 -22.05 -19.59 -8.12
N ALA A 118 -22.99 -19.04 -7.35
CA ALA A 118 -22.79 -17.81 -6.57
C ALA A 118 -21.65 -17.96 -5.56
N VAL A 119 -21.66 -19.08 -4.83
CA VAL A 119 -20.65 -19.40 -3.81
C VAL A 119 -19.28 -19.57 -4.45
N LEU A 120 -19.17 -20.28 -5.58
CA LEU A 120 -17.93 -20.42 -6.34
C LEU A 120 -17.37 -19.06 -6.81
N LEU A 121 -18.24 -18.18 -7.32
CA LEU A 121 -17.86 -16.85 -7.81
C LEU A 121 -17.45 -15.90 -6.68
N ALA A 122 -17.98 -16.08 -5.46
CA ALA A 122 -17.58 -15.31 -4.28
C ALA A 122 -16.27 -15.82 -3.65
N ILE A 123 -16.01 -17.14 -3.70
CA ILE A 123 -14.80 -17.74 -3.11
C ILE A 123 -13.54 -17.42 -3.92
N LEU A 124 -13.63 -17.35 -5.26
CA LEU A 124 -12.49 -17.02 -6.13
C LEU A 124 -11.80 -15.67 -5.78
N PRO A 125 -12.50 -14.54 -5.68
CA PRO A 125 -11.88 -13.27 -5.30
C PRO A 125 -11.40 -13.27 -3.85
N ALA A 126 -12.11 -13.94 -2.93
CA ALA A 126 -11.67 -14.08 -1.55
C ALA A 126 -10.34 -14.85 -1.45
N LEU A 127 -10.18 -15.92 -2.24
CA LEU A 127 -8.92 -16.67 -2.34
C LEU A 127 -7.81 -15.85 -2.97
N MET A 128 -8.08 -15.06 -4.02
CA MET A 128 -7.07 -14.17 -4.60
C MET A 128 -6.56 -13.17 -3.56
N VAL A 129 -7.46 -12.52 -2.81
CA VAL A 129 -7.09 -11.57 -1.75
C VAL A 129 -6.28 -12.28 -0.65
N TRP A 130 -6.70 -13.47 -0.24
CA TRP A 130 -5.97 -14.24 0.77
C TRP A 130 -4.57 -14.64 0.31
N LEU A 131 -4.41 -15.06 -0.95
CA LEU A 131 -3.10 -15.40 -1.52
C LEU A 131 -2.19 -14.18 -1.63
N THR A 132 -2.74 -13.02 -1.98
CA THR A 132 -1.96 -11.76 -2.01
C THR A 132 -1.59 -11.25 -0.63
N TYR A 133 -2.35 -11.58 0.41
CA TYR A 133 -2.08 -11.15 1.79
C TYR A 133 -1.12 -12.08 2.52
N ARG A 134 -1.02 -13.34 2.08
CA ARG A 134 -0.12 -14.35 2.67
C ARG A 134 1.30 -14.33 2.08
N ARG A 135 1.55 -13.55 1.04
CA ARG A 135 2.85 -13.43 0.38
C ARG A 135 3.54 -12.15 0.82
#